data_AF-A0A972RL12-F1
#
_entry.id   AF-A0A972RL12-F1
#
_cell.length_a   1.000
_cell.length_b   1.000
_cell.length_c   1.000
_cell.angle_alpha   90.00
_cell.angle_beta   90.00
_cell.angle_gamma   90.00
#
_symmetry.space_group_name_H-M   'P 1'
#
loop_
_entity.id
_entity.type
_entity.pdbx_description
1 polymer ?
#
loop_
_entity_poly.entity_id
_entity_poly.type
_entity_poly.pdbx_seq_one_letter_code
_entity_poly.pdbx_strand_id
1 'polypeptide(L)'
;MSGIVTLDGEPLSEGVINFQPMAGKNVNIGPGSNARTDTQGRFVLNTIDDQSGAIVGKHRVRIYSFSPESPRVDDTDSGPPSERVPHRYNYRSKLTFEVPAEGTSEANFELELP
;
A
#
# COMPACT_ATOMS: atom_id res chain seq x y z
N MET A 1 -3.56 -6.91 10.20
CA MET A 1 -3.29 -5.51 9.84
C MET A 1 -4.10 -5.17 8.60
N SER A 2 -5.04 -4.23 8.71
CA SER A 2 -5.95 -3.85 7.62
C SER A 2 -6.36 -2.38 7.71
N GLY A 3 -7.00 -1.89 6.66
CA GLY A 3 -7.52 -0.53 6.59
C GLY A 3 -8.23 -0.24 5.27
N ILE A 4 -8.44 1.05 4.99
CA ILE A 4 -9.12 1.56 3.80
C ILE A 4 -8.25 2.62 3.13
N VAL A 5 -8.23 2.64 1.80
CA VAL A 5 -7.61 3.70 1.02
C VAL A 5 -8.64 4.41 0.16
N THR A 6 -8.62 5.74 0.21
CA THR A 6 -9.41 6.60 -0.68
C THR A 6 -8.50 7.52 -1.48
N LEU A 7 -8.97 7.97 -2.65
CA LEU A 7 -8.37 8.99 -3.49
C LEU A 7 -9.45 10.03 -3.80
N ASP A 8 -9.25 11.25 -3.31
CA ASP A 8 -10.17 12.38 -3.43
C ASP A 8 -11.58 12.06 -2.91
N GLY A 9 -11.64 11.36 -1.78
CA GLY A 9 -12.90 10.92 -1.15
C GLY A 9 -13.51 9.64 -1.75
N GLU A 10 -13.01 9.14 -2.89
CA GLU A 10 -13.50 7.91 -3.50
C GLU A 10 -12.65 6.69 -3.11
N PRO A 11 -13.23 5.49 -2.93
CA PRO A 11 -12.44 4.29 -2.67
C PRO A 11 -11.42 3.99 -3.77
N LEU A 12 -10.16 3.79 -3.39
CA LEU A 12 -9.13 3.38 -4.35
C LEU A 12 -9.26 1.88 -4.61
N SER A 13 -10.06 1.51 -5.62
CA SER A 13 -10.20 0.12 -6.07
C SER A 13 -8.95 -0.41 -6.77
N GLU A 14 -8.60 -1.68 -6.53
CA GLU A 14 -7.48 -2.42 -7.15
C GLU A 14 -6.10 -1.77 -6.97
N GLY A 15 -5.99 -0.85 -6.00
CA GLY A 15 -4.76 -0.19 -5.61
C GLY A 15 -3.81 -1.15 -4.91
N VAL A 16 -2.51 -0.88 -5.03
CA VAL A 16 -1.46 -1.67 -4.40
C VAL A 16 -0.82 -0.87 -3.28
N ILE A 17 -0.75 -1.47 -2.09
CA ILE A 17 -0.20 -0.86 -0.88
C ILE A 17 1.04 -1.66 -0.49
N ASN A 18 2.12 -0.94 -0.17
CA ASN A 18 3.37 -1.51 0.31
C ASN A 18 3.79 -0.85 1.61
N PHE A 19 4.06 -1.66 2.63
CA PHE A 19 4.60 -1.25 3.91
C PHE A 19 6.04 -1.74 3.98
N GLN A 20 6.97 -0.79 4.02
CA GLN A 20 8.39 -1.05 4.14
C GLN A 20 8.87 -0.61 5.52
N PRO A 21 9.38 -1.52 6.36
CA PRO A 21 9.95 -1.16 7.64
C PRO A 21 11.04 -0.11 7.47
N MET A 22 11.02 0.90 8.32
CA MET A 22 12.06 1.92 8.36
C MET A 22 13.10 1.52 9.40
N ALA A 23 14.38 1.60 9.02
CA ALA A 23 15.49 1.30 9.93
C ALA A 23 15.38 2.17 11.19
N GLY A 24 15.18 1.50 12.34
CA GLY A 24 15.41 2.08 13.66
C GLY A 24 16.90 1.99 14.01
N LYS A 25 17.22 1.88 15.31
CA LYS A 25 18.61 1.66 15.77
C LYS A 25 19.15 0.24 15.44
N ASN A 26 18.29 -0.68 14.99
CA ASN A 26 18.66 -2.06 14.66
C ASN A 26 18.80 -2.25 13.14
N VAL A 27 19.84 -2.99 12.74
CA VAL A 27 20.22 -3.24 11.33
C VAL A 27 19.27 -4.25 10.64
N ASN A 28 18.63 -5.13 11.40
CA ASN A 28 17.65 -6.07 10.85
C ASN A 28 16.23 -5.51 11.02
N ILE A 29 15.68 -4.99 9.94
CA ILE A 29 14.39 -4.30 9.92
C ILE A 29 13.20 -5.20 9.63
N GLY A 30 13.40 -6.50 9.43
CA GLY A 30 12.34 -7.45 9.09
C GLY A 30 11.75 -7.28 7.68
N PRO A 31 10.81 -8.16 7.28
CA PRO A 31 10.23 -8.16 5.94
C PRO A 31 9.24 -7.02 5.71
N GLY A 32 9.12 -6.60 4.45
CA GLY A 32 8.02 -5.78 3.98
C GLY A 32 6.71 -6.54 3.92
N SER A 33 5.61 -5.80 3.79
CA SER A 33 4.27 -6.34 3.57
C SER A 33 3.55 -5.59 2.47
N ASN A 34 2.60 -6.25 1.81
CA ASN A 34 1.83 -5.68 0.73
C ASN A 34 0.36 -6.11 0.78
N ALA A 35 -0.49 -5.37 0.07
CA ALA A 35 -1.87 -5.73 -0.18
C ALA A 35 -2.36 -5.13 -1.49
N ARG A 36 -3.43 -5.71 -2.02
CA ARG A 36 -4.28 -5.10 -3.04
C ARG A 36 -5.61 -4.70 -2.39
N THR A 37 -6.11 -3.51 -2.70
CA THR A 37 -7.43 -3.07 -2.23
C THR A 37 -8.55 -3.73 -3.02
N ASP A 38 -9.66 -4.01 -2.36
CA ASP A 38 -10.90 -4.42 -3.01
C ASP A 38 -11.64 -3.23 -3.65
N THR A 39 -12.82 -3.49 -4.22
CA THR A 39 -13.66 -2.46 -4.85
C THR A 39 -14.18 -1.39 -3.90
N GLN A 40 -14.03 -1.59 -2.59
CA GLN A 40 -14.40 -0.65 -1.53
C GLN A 40 -13.15 -0.01 -0.91
N GLY A 41 -11.97 -0.16 -1.52
CA GLY A 41 -10.72 0.40 -1.04
C GLY A 41 -10.15 -0.31 0.19
N ARG A 42 -10.74 -1.43 0.63
CA ARG A 42 -10.31 -2.15 1.83
C ARG A 42 -9.12 -3.05 1.50
N PHE A 43 -8.19 -3.18 2.44
CA PHE A 43 -7.03 -4.04 2.27
C PHE A 43 -6.69 -4.82 3.54
N VAL A 44 -6.02 -5.96 3.37
CA VAL A 44 -5.40 -6.74 4.45
C VAL A 44 -3.95 -6.98 4.04
N LEU A 45 -3.00 -6.54 4.85
CA LEU A 45 -1.57 -6.74 4.57
C LEU A 45 -1.19 -8.20 4.78
N ASN A 46 -0.31 -8.68 3.91
CA ASN A 46 0.45 -9.91 4.12
C ASN A 46 1.94 -9.60 3.95
N THR A 47 2.79 -10.22 4.77
CA THR A 47 4.24 -10.15 4.60
C THR A 47 4.66 -10.88 3.34
N ILE A 48 5.91 -10.69 2.92
CA ILE A 48 6.47 -11.41 1.76
C ILE A 48 6.51 -12.94 1.95
N ASP A 49 6.44 -13.40 3.20
CA ASP A 49 6.40 -14.83 3.56
C ASP A 49 4.94 -15.33 3.75
N ASP A 50 3.97 -14.64 3.15
CA ASP A 50 2.52 -14.92 3.21
C ASP A 50 1.93 -14.96 4.64
N GLN A 51 2.56 -14.29 5.61
CA GLN A 51 1.99 -14.12 6.94
C GLN A 51 1.07 -12.90 6.97
N SER A 52 -0.18 -13.09 7.39
CA SER A 52 -1.10 -11.95 7.54
C SER A 52 -0.58 -10.94 8.55
N GLY A 53 -0.49 -9.69 8.12
CA GLY A 53 -0.04 -8.56 8.93
C GLY A 53 1.17 -7.84 8.36
N ALA A 54 1.78 -7.06 9.25
CA ALA A 54 3.04 -6.37 9.07
C ALA A 54 3.81 -6.47 10.38
N ILE A 55 5.13 -6.43 10.32
CA ILE A 55 5.93 -6.39 11.55
C ILE A 55 5.67 -5.09 12.33
N VAL A 56 5.79 -5.16 13.65
CA VAL A 56 5.63 -4.03 14.57
C VAL A 56 6.69 -2.96 14.30
N GLY A 57 6.29 -1.68 14.36
CA GLY A 57 7.19 -0.54 14.26
C GLY A 57 6.81 0.42 13.13
N LYS A 58 7.72 1.35 12.82
CA LYS A 58 7.50 2.39 11.81
C LYS A 58 7.74 1.87 10.40
N HIS A 59 6.76 2.05 9.53
CA HIS A 59 6.85 1.75 8.10
C HIS A 59 6.72 3.00 7.26
N ARG A 60 7.41 3.01 6.12
CA ARG A 60 7.08 3.89 5.00
C ARG A 60 6.03 3.20 4.15
N VAL A 61 5.00 3.95 3.80
CA VAL A 61 3.85 3.46 3.04
C VAL A 61 3.94 3.97 1.62
N ARG A 62 3.78 3.09 0.63
CA ARG A 62 3.65 3.47 -0.78
C ARG A 62 2.37 2.90 -1.34
N ILE A 63 1.61 3.73 -2.05
CA ILE A 63 0.31 3.37 -2.60
C ILE A 63 0.30 3.70 -4.08
N TYR A 64 -0.15 2.75 -4.90
CA TYR A 64 -0.24 2.86 -6.36
C TYR A 64 -1.67 2.56 -6.78
N SER A 65 -2.17 3.17 -7.86
CA SER A 65 -3.51 2.85 -8.36
C SER A 65 -3.59 1.49 -9.06
N PHE A 66 -2.44 0.91 -9.43
CA PHE A 66 -2.30 -0.40 -10.06
C PHE A 66 -0.82 -0.87 -9.99
N SER A 67 -0.55 -2.17 -10.16
CA SER A 67 0.82 -2.70 -10.17
C SER A 67 1.59 -2.30 -11.44
N PRO A 68 2.73 -1.58 -11.36
CA PRO A 68 3.61 -1.39 -12.52
C PRO A 68 4.31 -2.69 -12.96
N GLU A 69 4.28 -3.77 -12.15
CA GLU A 69 4.99 -5.04 -12.42
C GLU A 69 4.12 -6.12 -13.08
N SER A 70 2.90 -5.79 -13.53
CA SER A 70 2.13 -6.70 -14.39
C SER A 70 1.16 -5.91 -15.25
N PRO A 71 1.51 -5.55 -16.50
CA PRO A 71 0.46 -5.38 -17.49
C PRO A 71 -0.27 -6.72 -17.54
N ARG A 72 -1.53 -6.75 -17.13
CA ARG A 72 -2.40 -7.83 -17.61
C ARG A 72 -2.43 -7.65 -19.12
N VAL A 73 -1.68 -8.50 -19.80
CA VAL A 73 -1.73 -8.62 -21.25
C VAL A 73 -3.03 -9.34 -21.55
N ASP A 74 -4.15 -8.62 -21.43
CA ASP A 74 -5.35 -8.98 -22.17
C ASP A 74 -5.25 -8.21 -23.49
N ASP A 75 -5.38 -8.95 -24.60
CA ASP A 75 -5.31 -8.53 -26.00
C ASP A 75 -6.44 -7.56 -26.40
N THR A 76 -6.64 -6.50 -25.61
CA THR A 76 -7.48 -5.36 -25.97
C THR A 76 -6.65 -4.10 -25.76
N ASP A 77 -6.53 -3.33 -26.84
CA ASP A 77 -5.82 -2.07 -27.08
C ASP A 77 -6.09 -0.95 -26.03
N SER A 78 -5.82 -1.24 -24.76
CA SER A 78 -5.86 -0.28 -23.65
C SER A 78 -4.44 -0.20 -23.13
N GLY A 79 -3.74 0.89 -23.46
CA GLY A 79 -2.35 1.13 -23.08
C GLY A 79 -2.07 0.93 -21.59
N PRO A 80 -0.80 0.98 -21.15
CA PRO A 80 -0.44 0.69 -19.77
C PRO A 80 -1.31 1.49 -18.80
N PRO A 81 -1.91 0.85 -17.79
CA PRO A 81 -2.76 1.54 -16.82
C PRO A 81 -1.99 2.73 -16.24
N SER A 82 -2.52 3.94 -16.44
CA SER A 82 -1.90 5.16 -15.96
C SER A 82 -2.02 5.24 -14.45
N GLU A 83 -0.90 5.50 -13.78
CA GLU A 83 -0.85 5.76 -12.34
C GLU A 83 -1.71 6.99 -12.01
N ARG A 84 -2.72 6.79 -11.15
CA ARG A 84 -3.62 7.85 -10.67
C ARG A 84 -3.20 8.44 -9.34
N VAL A 85 -2.40 7.70 -8.56
CA VAL A 85 -1.95 8.15 -7.24
C VAL A 85 -0.81 9.16 -7.39
N PRO A 86 -0.92 10.37 -6.80
CA PRO A 86 0.13 11.37 -6.87
C PRO A 86 1.48 10.90 -6.34
N HIS A 87 2.56 11.44 -6.93
CA HIS A 87 3.90 10.97 -6.61
C HIS A 87 4.30 11.06 -5.13
N ARG A 88 3.68 11.99 -4.39
CA ARG A 88 3.85 12.18 -2.94
C ARG A 88 3.36 11.00 -2.09
N TYR A 89 2.63 10.05 -2.68
CA TYR A 89 2.12 8.85 -2.01
C TYR A 89 2.70 7.54 -2.60
N ASN A 90 3.44 7.59 -3.72
CA ASN A 90 4.08 6.42 -4.35
C ASN A 90 5.62 6.48 -4.32
N TYR A 91 6.28 6.63 -5.47
CA TYR A 91 7.72 6.71 -5.66
C TYR A 91 8.40 7.76 -4.78
N ARG A 92 7.73 8.87 -4.46
CA ARG A 92 8.24 9.93 -3.56
C ARG A 92 7.51 9.96 -2.22
N SER A 93 6.93 8.83 -1.82
CA SER A 93 6.14 8.77 -0.61
C SER A 93 6.90 9.20 0.64
N LYS A 94 6.26 10.10 1.39
CA LYS A 94 6.62 10.44 2.77
C LYS A 94 5.61 9.91 3.78
N LEU A 95 4.59 9.17 3.33
CA LEU A 95 3.62 8.55 4.22
C LEU A 95 4.32 7.54 5.13
N THR A 96 3.98 7.61 6.41
CA THR A 96 4.45 6.65 7.40
C THR A 96 3.30 6.14 8.23
N PHE A 97 3.40 4.89 8.66
CA PHE A 97 2.44 4.27 9.56
C PHE A 97 3.19 3.52 10.67
N GLU A 98 2.74 3.69 11.92
CA GLU A 98 3.27 2.94 13.06
C GLU A 98 2.41 1.69 13.26
N VAL A 99 2.97 0.52 12.99
CA VAL A 99 2.27 -0.76 13.20
C VAL A 99 2.32 -1.09 14.69
N PRO A 100 1.17 -1.12 15.39
CA PRO A 100 1.15 -1.40 16.83
C PRO A 100 1.36 -2.89 17.12
N ALA A 101 1.76 -3.22 18.34
CA ALA A 101 2.09 -4.58 18.75
C ALA A 101 0.88 -5.53 18.71
N GLU A 102 -0.29 -5.01 19.01
CA GLU A 102 -1.58 -5.69 18.97
C GLU A 102 -2.18 -5.80 17.55
N GLY A 103 -1.56 -5.14 16.57
CA GLY A 103 -2.11 -4.97 15.23
C GLY A 103 -3.30 -3.98 15.18
N THR A 104 -3.78 -3.66 13.99
CA THR A 104 -4.96 -2.79 13.82
C THR A 104 -5.72 -3.09 12.53
N SER A 105 -6.98 -2.67 12.48
CA SER A 105 -7.85 -2.65 11.30
C SER A 105 -8.18 -1.23 10.81
N GLU A 106 -7.50 -0.22 11.38
CA GLU A 106 -7.77 1.20 11.14
C GLU A 106 -6.59 1.90 10.43
N ALA A 107 -5.85 1.16 9.62
CA ALA A 107 -4.74 1.68 8.82
C ALA A 107 -5.23 2.45 7.60
N ASN A 108 -5.92 3.57 7.81
CA ASN A 108 -6.62 4.28 6.76
C ASN A 108 -5.74 5.35 6.12
N PHE A 109 -5.82 5.48 4.78
CA PHE A 109 -5.10 6.46 4.00
C PHE A 109 -6.06 7.24 3.11
N GLU A 110 -6.23 8.52 3.41
CA GLU A 110 -7.00 9.46 2.60
C GLU A 110 -6.03 10.21 1.68
N LEU A 111 -6.06 9.87 0.40
CA LEU A 111 -5.17 10.48 -0.59
C LEU A 111 -5.90 11.60 -1.30
N GLU A 112 -5.20 12.68 -1.58
CA GLU A 112 -5.74 13.83 -2.31
C GLU A 112 -5.05 13.98 -3.66
N LEU A 113 -5.79 14.39 -4.68
CA LEU A 113 -5.21 14.81 -5.96
C LEU A 113 -4.42 16.13 -5.81
N PRO A 114 -3.58 16.50 -6.79
CA PRO A 114 -2.78 17.73 -6.75
C PRO A 114 -3.60 19.02 -6.71
#